data_AF-A0A264YAD1-F1
#
_entry.id   AF-A0A264YAD1-F1
#
_cell.length_a   1.000
_cell.length_b   1.000
_cell.length_c   1.000
_cell.angle_alpha   90.00
_cell.angle_beta   90.00
_cell.angle_gamma   90.00
#
_symmetry.space_group_name_H-M   'P 1'
#
loop_
_entity.id
_entity.type
_entity.pdbx_description
1 polymer ?
#
loop_
_entity_poly.entity_id
_entity_poly.type
_entity_poly.pdbx_seq_one_letter_code
_entity_poly.pdbx_strand_id
1 'polypeptide(L)'
;MANIKNLSRIHEIAESLPKLEDARKLLSQDESLACVGIPTEPQPDGKIKQGTMVVLPKEVKLNILNVLNLEINKQKEELKGL
;
A
#
# COMPACT_ATOMS: atom_id res chain seq x y z
N MET A 1 -11.50 17.85 -21.24
CA MET A 1 -12.23 18.58 -20.18
C MET A 1 -12.54 17.57 -19.10
N ALA A 2 -11.79 17.56 -17.99
CA ALA A 2 -12.06 16.65 -16.89
C ALA A 2 -13.49 16.92 -16.40
N ASN A 3 -14.38 15.96 -16.62
CA ASN A 3 -15.77 16.05 -16.19
C ASN A 3 -15.76 16.16 -14.66
N ILE A 4 -16.53 17.08 -14.06
CA ILE A 4 -16.62 17.23 -12.59
C ILE A 4 -16.94 15.89 -11.91
N LYS A 5 -17.60 14.98 -12.64
CA LYS A 5 -17.86 13.60 -12.23
C LYS A 5 -16.61 12.75 -11.97
N ASN A 6 -15.49 13.04 -12.65
CA ASN A 6 -14.24 12.28 -12.54
C ASN A 6 -13.32 12.85 -11.46
N LEU A 7 -13.54 14.08 -10.97
CA LEU A 7 -12.66 14.75 -10.00
C LEU A 7 -12.57 13.99 -8.67
N SER A 8 -13.68 13.45 -8.17
CA SER A 8 -13.69 12.60 -6.97
C SER A 8 -12.82 11.36 -7.17
N ARG A 9 -12.93 10.71 -8.32
CA ARG A 9 -12.16 9.51 -8.64
C ARG A 9 -10.67 9.81 -8.82
N ILE A 10 -10.34 10.92 -9.49
CA ILE A 10 -8.95 11.38 -9.64
C ILE A 10 -8.34 11.67 -8.26
N HIS A 11 -9.09 12.27 -7.34
CA HIS A 11 -8.62 12.52 -5.98
C HIS A 11 -8.36 11.22 -5.22
N GLU A 12 -9.27 10.24 -5.28
CA GLU A 12 -9.07 8.91 -4.68
C GLU A 12 -7.82 8.22 -5.23
N ILE A 13 -7.58 8.29 -6.54
CA ILE A 13 -6.38 7.72 -7.15
C ILE A 13 -5.13 8.49 -6.70
N ALA A 14 -5.19 9.82 -6.64
CA ALA A 14 -4.07 10.64 -6.18
C ALA A 14 -3.68 10.34 -4.72
N GLU A 15 -4.63 9.98 -3.86
CA GLU A 15 -4.34 9.55 -2.49
C GLU A 15 -3.84 8.11 -2.37
N SER A 16 -4.38 7.20 -3.19
CA SER A 16 -4.11 5.75 -3.06
C SER A 16 -2.86 5.31 -3.82
N LEU A 17 -2.60 5.85 -5.01
CA LEU A 17 -1.48 5.43 -5.86
C LEU A 17 -0.10 5.57 -5.18
N PRO A 18 0.22 6.68 -4.48
CA PRO A 18 1.49 6.79 -3.76
C PRO A 18 1.64 5.74 -2.67
N LYS A 19 0.57 5.48 -1.89
CA LYS A 19 0.56 4.48 -0.81
C LYS A 19 0.80 3.07 -1.34
N LEU A 20 0.21 2.73 -2.49
CA LEU A 20 0.41 1.45 -3.17
C LEU A 20 1.84 1.30 -3.70
N GLU A 21 2.42 2.36 -4.27
CA GLU A 21 3.80 2.34 -4.75
C GLU A 21 4.80 2.20 -3.60
N ASP A 22 4.56 2.85 -2.47
CA ASP A 22 5.41 2.73 -1.28
C ASP A 22 5.30 1.34 -0.64
N ALA A 23 4.09 0.78 -0.53
CA ALA A 23 3.92 -0.61 -0.09
C ALA A 23 4.65 -1.60 -1.01
N ARG A 24 4.60 -1.38 -2.33
CA ARG A 24 5.34 -2.20 -3.31
C ARG A 24 6.85 -2.09 -3.10
N LYS A 25 7.39 -0.89 -2.92
CA LYS A 25 8.83 -0.69 -2.67
C LYS A 25 9.28 -1.40 -1.39
N LEU A 26 8.52 -1.24 -0.30
CA LEU A 26 8.82 -1.89 0.98
C LEU A 26 8.87 -3.41 0.84
N LEU A 27 7.91 -3.99 0.12
CA LEU A 27 7.91 -5.43 -0.12
C LEU A 27 9.04 -5.86 -1.08
N SER A 28 9.46 -5.01 -2.03
CA SER A 28 10.50 -5.38 -3.01
C SER A 28 11.93 -5.32 -2.49
N GLN A 29 12.19 -4.67 -1.35
CA GLN A 29 13.56 -4.42 -0.85
C GLN A 29 14.23 -5.60 -0.14
N ASP A 30 13.49 -6.67 0.17
CA ASP A 30 13.99 -7.78 0.98
C ASP A 30 13.90 -9.12 0.21
N GLU A 31 14.99 -9.88 0.05
CA GLU A 31 15.00 -11.02 -0.89
C GLU A 31 14.30 -12.28 -0.36
N SER A 32 14.08 -12.38 0.95
CA SER A 32 13.66 -13.64 1.58
C SER A 32 12.38 -13.55 2.41
N LEU A 33 12.23 -12.49 3.20
CA LEU A 33 11.12 -12.32 4.15
C LEU A 33 10.70 -10.86 4.15
N ALA A 34 9.39 -10.57 4.24
CA ALA A 34 8.93 -9.20 4.47
C ALA A 34 8.43 -9.08 5.91
N CYS A 35 9.02 -8.15 6.67
CA CYS A 35 8.60 -7.82 8.02
C CYS A 35 7.56 -6.71 7.97
N VAL A 36 6.31 -7.03 8.32
CA VAL A 36 5.23 -6.04 8.46
C VAL A 36 5.02 -5.79 9.94
N GLY A 37 5.38 -4.60 10.41
CA GLY A 37 5.24 -4.18 11.80
C GLY A 37 4.04 -3.25 11.97
N ILE A 38 3.20 -3.50 12.98
CA ILE A 38 2.36 -2.42 13.53
C ILE A 38 3.26 -1.63 14.48
N PRO A 39 3.50 -0.33 14.25
CA PRO A 39 4.36 0.45 15.12
C PRO A 39 3.79 0.51 16.54
N THR A 40 4.70 0.55 17.50
CA THR A 40 4.37 0.65 18.91
C THR A 40 3.76 2.02 19.19
N GLU A 41 2.48 2.06 19.58
CA GLU A 41 1.81 3.32 19.91
C GLU A 41 1.73 3.53 21.44
N PRO A 42 2.03 4.75 21.94
CA PRO A 42 1.76 5.10 23.32
C PRO A 42 0.25 5.20 23.55
N GLN A 43 -0.28 4.43 24.50
CA GLN A 43 -1.67 4.56 24.90
C GLN A 43 -1.86 5.72 25.89
N PRO A 44 -3.07 6.30 25.95
CA PRO A 44 -3.39 7.39 26.89
C PRO A 44 -3.22 7.01 28.37
N ASP A 45 -3.21 5.72 28.70
CA ASP A 45 -3.00 5.19 30.04
C ASP A 45 -1.50 5.05 30.42
N GLY A 46 -0.60 5.52 29.57
CA GLY A 46 0.85 5.43 29.75
C GLY A 46 1.44 4.05 29.41
N LYS A 47 0.63 3.08 28.94
CA LYS A 47 1.14 1.78 28.51
C LYS A 47 1.62 1.82 27.06
N ILE A 48 2.67 1.06 26.79
CA ILE A 48 3.24 0.91 25.47
C ILE A 48 2.57 -0.31 24.81
N LYS A 49 1.79 -0.11 23.74
CA LYS A 49 1.24 -1.24 22.98
C LYS A 49 2.35 -1.84 22.13
N GLN A 50 2.90 -2.98 22.54
CA GLN A 50 3.98 -3.64 21.81
C GLN A 50 3.53 -3.91 20.36
N GLY A 51 4.31 -3.40 19.41
CA GLY A 51 4.09 -3.67 18.00
C GLY A 51 4.18 -5.16 17.68
N THR A 52 3.40 -5.62 16.70
CA THR A 52 3.49 -7.00 16.20
C THR A 52 4.30 -7.00 14.92
N MET A 53 5.35 -7.81 14.87
CA MET A 53 6.13 -8.06 13.66
C MET A 53 5.64 -9.35 13.01
N VAL A 54 5.12 -9.25 11.79
CA VAL A 54 4.69 -10.40 10.99
C VAL A 54 5.73 -10.66 9.91
N VAL A 55 6.21 -11.90 9.87
CA VAL A 55 7.13 -12.38 8.83
C VAL A 55 6.30 -13.04 7.73
N LEU A 56 6.31 -12.44 6.54
CA LEU A 56 5.59 -12.98 5.39
C LEU A 56 6.44 -14.04 4.66
N PRO A 57 5.90 -15.25 4.41
CA PRO A 57 6.52 -16.22 3.52
C PRO A 57 6.72 -15.65 2.11
N LYS A 58 7.73 -16.17 1.38
CA LYS A 58 8.10 -15.69 0.06
C LYS A 58 6.93 -15.73 -0.93
N GLU A 59 6.15 -16.79 -0.91
CA GLU A 59 4.99 -16.98 -1.79
C GLU A 59 3.91 -15.93 -1.52
N VAL A 60 3.62 -15.66 -0.25
CA VAL A 60 2.62 -14.65 0.17
C VAL A 60 3.09 -13.26 -0.24
N LYS A 61 4.38 -12.97 -0.02
CA LYS A 61 5.02 -11.71 -0.43
C LYS A 61 4.92 -11.48 -1.94
N LEU A 62 5.21 -12.50 -2.75
CA LEU A 62 5.09 -12.41 -4.21
C LEU A 62 3.63 -12.20 -4.64
N ASN A 63 2.69 -12.88 -4.00
CA ASN A 63 1.27 -12.68 -4.27
C ASN A 63 0.82 -11.25 -3.97
N ILE A 64 1.23 -10.69 -2.83
CA ILE A 64 0.92 -9.30 -2.47
C ILE A 64 1.56 -8.33 -3.48
N LEU A 65 2.82 -8.53 -3.87
CA LEU A 65 3.48 -7.72 -4.89
C LEU A 65 2.74 -7.75 -6.23
N ASN A 66 2.25 -8.91 -6.65
CA ASN A 66 1.48 -9.06 -7.88
C ASN A 66 0.16 -8.29 -7.81
N VAL A 67 -0.57 -8.41 -6.71
CA VAL A 67 -1.83 -7.68 -6.50
C VAL A 67 -1.59 -6.16 -6.50
N LEU A 68 -0.54 -5.69 -5.81
CA LEU A 68 -0.17 -4.28 -5.82
C LEU A 68 0.15 -3.78 -7.23
N ASN A 69 0.92 -4.56 -8.01
CA ASN A 69 1.23 -4.20 -9.40
C ASN A 69 -0.02 -4.13 -10.28
N LEU A 70 -0.96 -5.07 -10.13
CA LEU A 70 -2.22 -5.06 -10.87
C LEU A 70 -3.04 -3.81 -10.56
N GLU A 71 -3.18 -3.44 -9.28
CA GLU A 71 -3.96 -2.26 -8.88
C GLU A 71 -3.28 -0.96 -9.30
N ILE A 72 -1.95 -0.83 -9.14
CA ILE A 72 -1.18 0.33 -9.61
C ILE A 72 -1.37 0.53 -11.12
N ASN A 73 -1.24 -0.55 -11.89
CA ASN A 73 -1.40 -0.48 -13.35
C ASN A 73 -2.83 -0.10 -13.73
N LYS A 74 -3.83 -0.70 -13.07
CA LYS A 74 -5.24 -0.37 -13.26
C LYS A 74 -5.51 1.11 -13.00
N GLN A 75 -5.03 1.65 -11.88
CA GLN A 75 -5.21 3.07 -11.54
C GLN A 75 -4.49 4.01 -12.52
N LYS A 76 -3.31 3.63 -13.02
CA LYS A 76 -2.59 4.40 -14.06
C LYS A 76 -3.33 4.41 -15.39
N GLU A 77 -3.87 3.27 -15.82
CA GLU A 77 -4.68 3.20 -17.03
C GLU A 77 -6.00 3.97 -16.87
N GLU A 78 -6.63 3.90 -15.69
CA GLU A 78 -7.83 4.67 -15.39
C GLU A 78 -7.57 6.18 -15.49
N LEU A 79 -6.47 6.69 -14.92
CA LEU A 79 -6.08 8.10 -15.04
C LEU A 79 -5.83 8.55 -16.47
N LYS A 80 -5.37 7.67 -17.37
CA LYS A 80 -5.18 8.01 -18.78
C LYS A 80 -6.52 8.17 -19.52
N GLY A 81 -7.57 7.50 -19.05
CA GLY A 81 -8.90 7.49 -19.66
C GLY A 81 -9.89 8.51 -19.10
N LEU A 82 -9.57 9.16 -17.97
CA LEU A 82 -10.42 10.14 -17.27
C LEU A 82 -10.14 11.60 -17.67
#